data_AF-Q4T3Y5-F1
#
_entry.id   AF-Q4T3Y5-F1
#
_cell.length_a   1.000
_cell.length_b   1.000
_cell.length_c   1.000
_cell.angle_alpha   90.00
_cell.angle_beta   90.00
_cell.angle_gamma   90.00
#
_symmetry.space_group_name_H-M   'P 1'
#
loop_
_entity.id
_entity.type
_entity.pdbx_description
1 polymer ?
#
loop_
_entity_poly.entity_id
_entity_poly.type
_entity_poly.pdbx_seq_one_letter_code
_entity_poly.pdbx_strand_id
1 'polypeptide(L)'
;MANSCFCWQVREATSNDPWGPSSSQMADISDLTYNVVACNEIMTMLWKRLKDDRNWRHIHKSLTLLEYLLKTGDDRVLLKMKDNIYIVKALTEYRFVEKDGKDQGANVRDKAKVVLVLMEDDEKLKEERAFAVKTREKTSKSSGGQS
;
A
#
# COMPACT_ATOMS: atom_id res chain seq x y z
N MET A 1 -14.06 -14.80 18.94
CA MET A 1 -14.02 -14.05 17.66
C MET A 1 -12.57 -14.04 17.23
N ALA A 2 -12.25 -14.78 16.17
CA ALA A 2 -10.87 -14.98 15.72
C ALA A 2 -10.25 -13.64 15.33
N ASN A 3 -9.19 -13.25 16.03
CA ASN A 3 -8.26 -12.25 15.52
C ASN A 3 -7.59 -12.89 14.29
N SER A 4 -8.16 -12.67 13.11
CA SER A 4 -7.62 -13.14 11.83
C SER A 4 -6.14 -12.73 11.74
N CYS A 5 -5.24 -13.72 11.64
CA CYS A 5 -3.79 -13.54 11.52
C CYS A 5 -3.41 -12.51 10.43
N PHE A 6 -4.24 -12.42 9.38
CA PHE A 6 -4.10 -11.46 8.27
C PHE A 6 -4.21 -9.99 8.69
N CYS A 7 -5.11 -9.66 9.62
CA CYS A 7 -5.24 -8.29 10.14
C CYS A 7 -4.02 -7.87 10.96
N TRP A 8 -3.29 -8.81 11.57
CA TRP A 8 -2.09 -8.50 12.36
C TRP A 8 -0.95 -8.04 11.46
N GLN A 9 -0.69 -8.72 10.33
CA GLN A 9 0.37 -8.30 9.39
C GLN A 9 0.11 -6.93 8.76
N VAL A 10 -1.16 -6.63 8.42
CA VAL A 10 -1.52 -5.29 7.92
C VAL A 10 -1.39 -4.24 9.03
N ARG A 11 -1.72 -4.59 10.27
CA ARG A 11 -1.55 -3.69 11.44
C ARG A 11 -0.07 -3.40 11.73
N GLU A 12 0.80 -4.39 11.58
CA GLU A 12 2.26 -4.26 11.70
C GLU A 12 2.83 -3.39 10.57
N ALA A 13 2.45 -3.66 9.31
CA ALA A 13 2.89 -2.88 8.16
C ALA A 13 2.38 -1.43 8.18
N THR A 14 1.26 -1.17 8.88
CA THR A 14 0.68 0.17 9.08
C THR A 14 0.88 0.70 10.51
N SER A 15 1.86 0.17 11.27
CA SER A 15 2.14 0.62 12.64
C SER A 15 2.54 2.11 12.67
N ASN A 16 2.53 2.72 13.86
CA ASN A 16 2.90 4.13 14.04
C ASN A 16 4.42 4.40 14.10
N ASP A 17 5.24 3.39 13.77
CA ASP A 17 6.70 3.50 13.83
C ASP A 17 7.25 4.54 12.83
N PRO A 18 8.38 5.20 13.11
CA PRO A 18 8.94 6.22 12.22
C PRO A 18 9.50 5.66 10.89
N TRP A 19 9.70 4.35 10.78
CA TRP A 19 10.11 3.68 9.54
C TRP A 19 8.92 3.07 8.79
N GLY A 20 8.99 3.06 7.45
CA GLY A 20 7.97 2.41 6.60
C GLY A 20 7.97 0.88 6.74
N PRO A 21 6.93 0.18 6.22
CA PRO A 21 6.90 -1.28 6.21
C PRO A 21 8.12 -1.84 5.46
N SER A 22 8.69 -2.94 5.95
CA SER A 22 9.83 -3.56 5.27
C SER A 22 9.39 -4.14 3.92
N SER A 23 10.31 -4.17 2.96
CA SER A 23 10.04 -4.78 1.65
C SER A 23 9.62 -6.26 1.75
N SER A 24 10.11 -6.99 2.76
CA SER A 24 9.70 -8.36 3.03
C SER A 24 8.25 -8.44 3.53
N GLN A 25 7.85 -7.58 4.47
CA GLN A 25 6.46 -7.53 4.95
C GLN A 25 5.47 -7.18 3.83
N MET A 26 5.84 -6.24 2.95
CA MET A 26 5.00 -5.89 1.80
C MET A 26 4.88 -7.05 0.81
N ALA A 27 5.97 -7.79 0.58
CA ALA A 27 5.96 -8.99 -0.26
C ALA A 27 5.05 -10.09 0.32
N ASP A 28 5.12 -10.35 1.62
CA ASP A 28 4.27 -11.32 2.30
C ASP A 28 2.77 -10.94 2.18
N ILE A 29 2.44 -9.66 2.40
CA ILE A 29 1.05 -9.17 2.24
C ILE A 29 0.61 -9.27 0.78
N SER A 30 1.50 -8.98 -0.18
CA SER A 30 1.22 -9.16 -1.61
C SER A 30 0.88 -10.61 -1.95
N ASP A 31 1.67 -11.56 -1.46
CA ASP A 31 1.42 -12.99 -1.70
C ASP A 31 0.10 -13.44 -1.04
N LEU A 32 -0.31 -12.82 0.07
CA LEU A 32 -1.64 -13.05 0.67
C LEU A 32 -2.80 -12.50 -0.16
N THR A 33 -2.59 -11.50 -1.01
CA THR A 33 -3.68 -10.95 -1.85
C THR A 33 -4.21 -11.93 -2.90
N TYR A 34 -3.46 -12.98 -3.23
CA TYR A 34 -3.93 -14.07 -4.09
C TYR A 34 -5.03 -14.91 -3.42
N ASN A 35 -5.15 -14.87 -2.09
CA ASN A 35 -6.28 -15.46 -1.38
C ASN A 35 -7.45 -14.47 -1.30
N VAL A 36 -8.61 -14.88 -1.81
CA VAL A 36 -9.81 -14.03 -1.92
C VAL A 36 -10.27 -13.48 -0.57
N VAL A 37 -10.25 -14.32 0.46
CA VAL A 37 -10.70 -13.97 1.81
C VAL A 37 -9.70 -13.02 2.46
N ALA A 38 -8.41 -13.33 2.38
CA ALA A 38 -7.37 -12.48 2.93
C ALA A 38 -7.32 -11.12 2.22
N CYS A 39 -7.46 -11.09 0.90
CA CYS A 39 -7.54 -9.85 0.12
C CYS A 39 -8.69 -8.95 0.59
N ASN A 40 -9.89 -9.50 0.81
CA ASN A 40 -11.02 -8.74 1.35
C ASN A 40 -10.71 -8.13 2.72
N GLU A 41 -10.11 -8.90 3.64
CA GLU A 41 -9.74 -8.44 4.98
C GLU A 41 -8.65 -7.36 4.94
N ILE A 42 -7.60 -7.56 4.13
CA ILE A 42 -6.48 -6.63 3.95
C ILE A 42 -7.00 -5.29 3.43
N MET A 43 -7.83 -5.32 2.37
CA MET A 43 -8.42 -4.11 1.78
C MET A 43 -9.31 -3.39 2.79
N THR A 44 -10.17 -4.12 3.51
CA THR A 44 -11.05 -3.53 4.53
C THR A 44 -10.25 -2.82 5.64
N MET A 45 -9.16 -3.42 6.09
CA MET A 45 -8.29 -2.81 7.10
C MET A 45 -7.55 -1.58 6.55
N LEU A 46 -7.01 -1.65 5.33
CA LEU A 46 -6.37 -0.51 4.66
C LEU A 46 -7.32 0.67 4.54
N TRP A 47 -8.57 0.44 4.12
CA TRP A 47 -9.58 1.50 4.03
C TRP A 47 -9.89 2.15 5.37
N LYS A 48 -9.98 1.35 6.43
CA LYS A 48 -10.17 1.87 7.78
C LYS A 48 -9.03 2.80 8.21
N ARG A 49 -7.79 2.51 7.78
CA ARG A 49 -6.61 3.35 8.04
C ARG A 49 -6.55 4.60 7.17
N LEU A 50 -6.95 4.50 5.90
CA LEU A 50 -7.00 5.65 4.99
C LEU A 50 -8.06 6.68 5.40
N LYS A 51 -9.12 6.24 6.08
CA LYS A 51 -10.17 7.10 6.62
C LYS A 51 -9.79 7.78 7.95
N ASP A 52 -8.65 7.45 8.54
CA ASP A 52 -8.15 8.03 9.79
C ASP A 52 -7.39 9.34 9.53
N ASP A 53 -8.16 10.40 9.28
CA ASP A 53 -7.70 11.75 8.90
C ASP A 53 -6.77 12.41 9.94
N ARG A 54 -6.81 11.98 11.20
CA ARG A 54 -5.97 12.51 12.28
C ARG A 54 -4.55 11.98 12.25
N ASN A 55 -4.30 10.84 11.60
CA ASN A 55 -3.03 10.13 11.65
C ASN A 55 -2.41 10.05 10.25
N TRP A 56 -1.75 11.13 9.82
CA TRP A 56 -1.07 11.21 8.51
C TRP A 56 -0.10 10.05 8.25
N ARG A 57 0.54 9.51 9.30
CA ARG A 57 1.44 8.35 9.21
C ARG A 57 0.69 7.08 8.80
N HIS A 58 -0.49 6.83 9.36
CA HIS A 58 -1.33 5.69 8.97
C HIS A 58 -1.73 5.82 7.51
N ILE A 59 -2.14 7.01 7.08
CA ILE A 59 -2.52 7.27 5.69
C ILE A 59 -1.33 7.05 4.75
N HIS A 60 -0.19 7.67 5.03
CA HIS A 60 1.00 7.58 4.19
C HIS A 60 1.50 6.13 4.06
N LYS A 61 1.60 5.38 5.17
CA LYS A 61 2.00 3.96 5.13
C LYS A 61 0.99 3.09 4.40
N SER A 62 -0.31 3.35 4.59
CA SER A 62 -1.36 2.61 3.89
C SER A 62 -1.33 2.86 2.39
N LEU A 63 -1.07 4.10 1.95
CA LEU A 63 -0.89 4.42 0.53
C LEU A 63 0.37 3.77 -0.06
N THR A 64 1.47 3.71 0.69
CA THR A 64 2.69 3.00 0.27
C THR A 64 2.45 1.50 0.10
N LEU A 65 1.80 0.86 1.07
CA LEU A 65 1.45 -0.56 0.97
C LEU A 65 0.52 -0.79 -0.22
N LEU A 66 -0.48 0.08 -0.39
CA LEU A 66 -1.41 -0.01 -1.52
C LEU A 66 -0.72 0.14 -2.88
N GLU A 67 0.22 1.08 -3.02
CA GLU A 67 1.05 1.22 -4.23
C GLU A 67 1.76 -0.10 -4.55
N TYR A 68 2.36 -0.73 -3.53
CA TYR A 68 3.07 -2.00 -3.70
C TYR A 68 2.12 -3.13 -4.11
N LEU A 69 0.95 -3.24 -3.47
CA LEU A 69 -0.06 -4.25 -3.80
C LEU A 69 -0.62 -4.07 -5.21
N LEU A 70 -0.80 -2.84 -5.67
CA LEU A 70 -1.17 -2.58 -7.06
C LEU A 70 -0.10 -3.10 -8.03
N LYS A 71 1.19 -2.94 -7.70
CA LYS A 71 2.30 -3.37 -8.56
C LYS A 71 2.63 -4.86 -8.51
N THR A 72 2.31 -5.56 -7.42
CA THR A 72 2.79 -6.95 -7.19
C THR A 72 1.70 -7.95 -6.83
N GLY A 73 0.55 -7.46 -6.36
CA GLY A 73 -0.57 -8.27 -5.93
C GLY A 73 -1.53 -8.61 -7.07
N ASP A 74 -2.62 -9.28 -6.69
CA ASP A 74 -3.65 -9.78 -7.61
C ASP A 74 -4.45 -8.65 -8.29
N ASP A 75 -4.95 -8.90 -9.50
CA ASP A 75 -5.80 -7.98 -10.27
C ASP A 75 -7.06 -7.53 -9.51
N ARG A 76 -7.56 -8.36 -8.59
CA ARG A 76 -8.72 -8.03 -7.74
C ARG A 76 -8.47 -6.87 -6.80
N VAL A 77 -7.22 -6.57 -6.47
CA VAL A 77 -6.87 -5.38 -5.68
C VAL A 77 -7.30 -4.12 -6.44
N LEU A 78 -7.00 -4.03 -7.74
CA LEU A 78 -7.40 -2.89 -8.57
C LEU A 78 -8.92 -2.75 -8.65
N LEU A 79 -9.65 -3.85 -8.84
CA LEU A 79 -11.12 -3.82 -8.90
C LEU A 79 -11.73 -3.21 -7.62
N LYS A 80 -11.30 -3.68 -6.45
CA LYS A 80 -11.75 -3.15 -5.15
C LYS A 80 -11.37 -1.70 -4.92
N MET A 81 -10.24 -1.30 -5.48
CA MET A 81 -9.76 0.06 -5.43
C MET A 81 -10.59 1.00 -6.29
N LYS A 82 -10.96 0.58 -7.50
CA LYS A 82 -11.82 1.35 -8.41
C LYS A 82 -13.18 1.66 -7.77
N ASP A 83 -13.76 0.75 -6.99
CA ASP A 83 -15.00 0.98 -6.24
C ASP A 83 -14.92 2.15 -5.24
N ASN A 84 -13.73 2.45 -4.72
CA ASN A 84 -13.50 3.46 -3.68
C ASN A 84 -12.50 4.54 -4.10
N ILE A 85 -12.37 4.79 -5.40
CA ILE A 85 -11.43 5.77 -5.97
C ILE A 85 -11.62 7.18 -5.39
N TYR A 86 -12.85 7.54 -4.98
CA TYR A 86 -13.16 8.83 -4.37
C TYR A 86 -12.38 9.09 -3.06
N ILE A 87 -12.06 8.03 -2.29
CA ILE A 87 -11.26 8.14 -1.07
C ILE A 87 -9.84 8.56 -1.42
N VAL A 88 -9.24 7.89 -2.42
CA VAL A 88 -7.88 8.22 -2.89
C VAL A 88 -7.83 9.62 -3.49
N LYS A 89 -8.85 10.01 -4.27
CA LYS A 89 -8.98 11.38 -4.81
C LYS A 89 -8.99 12.43 -3.70
N ALA A 90 -9.78 12.24 -2.64
CA ALA A 90 -9.78 13.15 -1.50
C ALA A 90 -8.39 13.28 -0.82
N LEU A 91 -7.62 12.19 -0.77
CA LEU A 91 -6.26 12.21 -0.20
C LEU A 91 -5.25 13.02 -1.02
N THR A 92 -5.51 13.27 -2.31
CA THR A 92 -4.66 14.14 -3.14
C THR A 92 -4.71 15.61 -2.73
N GLU A 93 -5.73 16.01 -1.97
CA GLU A 93 -5.91 17.35 -1.41
C GLU A 93 -5.69 17.39 0.11
N TYR A 94 -5.27 16.28 0.72
CA TYR A 94 -5.08 16.17 2.16
C TYR A 94 -4.06 17.20 2.69
N ARG A 95 -4.41 17.90 3.78
CA ARG A 95 -3.56 18.91 4.42
C ARG A 95 -3.33 18.55 5.87
N PHE A 96 -2.06 18.46 6.24
CA PHE A 96 -1.65 18.24 7.63
C PHE A 96 -0.33 18.94 7.88
N VAL A 97 -0.36 19.95 8.74
CA VAL A 97 0.84 20.70 9.17
C VAL A 97 1.07 20.42 10.64
N GLU A 98 2.25 19.91 10.97
CA GLU A 98 2.66 19.64 12.35
C GLU A 98 2.89 20.96 13.11
N LYS A 99 2.90 20.90 14.45
CA LYS A 99 3.12 22.07 15.33
C LYS A 99 4.46 22.77 15.05
N ASP A 100 5.43 22.03 14.53
CA ASP A 100 6.76 22.53 14.17
C ASP A 100 6.77 23.21 12.77
N GLY A 101 5.60 23.37 12.12
CA GLY A 101 5.44 24.02 10.82
C GLY A 101 5.71 23.12 9.61
N LYS A 102 6.01 21.84 9.82
CA LYS A 102 6.29 20.88 8.75
C LYS A 102 5.00 20.38 8.09
N ASP A 103 4.86 20.57 6.79
CA ASP A 103 3.75 20.03 5.99
C ASP A 103 3.99 18.54 5.71
N GLN A 104 3.39 17.69 6.53
CA GLN A 104 3.39 16.24 6.32
C GLN A 104 2.30 15.81 5.34
N GLY A 105 1.30 16.67 5.11
CA GLY A 105 0.26 16.47 4.10
C GLY A 105 0.84 16.45 2.69
N ALA A 106 1.91 17.19 2.41
CA ALA A 106 2.61 17.13 1.11
C ALA A 106 3.01 15.69 0.72
N ASN A 107 3.65 14.94 1.62
CA ASN A 107 4.06 13.56 1.36
C ASN A 107 2.87 12.64 1.07
N VAL A 108 1.76 12.82 1.81
CA VAL A 108 0.52 12.08 1.59
C VAL A 108 -0.07 12.39 0.22
N ARG A 109 -0.13 13.67 -0.15
CA ARG A 109 -0.69 14.12 -1.44
C ARG A 109 0.11 13.58 -2.61
N ASP A 110 1.43 13.65 -2.55
CA ASP A 110 2.30 13.16 -3.62
C ASP A 110 2.15 11.64 -3.79
N LYS A 111 2.09 10.90 -2.69
CA LYS A 111 1.84 9.45 -2.74
C LYS A 111 0.44 9.11 -3.26
N ALA A 112 -0.59 9.84 -2.83
CA ALA A 112 -1.96 9.63 -3.29
C ALA A 112 -2.11 9.89 -4.79
N LYS A 113 -1.42 10.91 -5.34
CA LYS A 113 -1.40 11.16 -6.79
C LYS A 113 -0.78 10.00 -7.57
N VAL A 114 0.34 9.44 -7.08
CA VAL A 114 0.97 8.27 -7.71
C VAL A 114 -0.01 7.08 -7.74
N VAL A 115 -0.64 6.78 -6.60
CA VAL A 115 -1.63 5.70 -6.52
C VAL A 115 -2.82 5.95 -7.44
N LEU A 116 -3.31 7.19 -7.50
CA LEU A 116 -4.44 7.55 -8.37
C LEU A 116 -4.10 7.33 -9.84
N VAL A 117 -2.92 7.77 -10.29
CA VAL A 117 -2.44 7.55 -11.66
C VAL A 117 -2.36 6.05 -11.97
N LEU A 118 -1.84 5.23 -11.06
CA LEU A 118 -1.79 3.78 -11.23
C LEU A 118 -3.18 3.13 -11.29
N MET A 119 -4.21 3.76 -10.73
CA MET A 119 -5.59 3.26 -10.78
C MET A 119 -6.36 3.71 -12.03
N GLU A 120 -6.02 4.89 -12.57
CA GLU A 120 -6.68 5.47 -13.76
C GLU A 120 -6.00 5.05 -15.07
N ASP A 121 -4.69 4.76 -15.05
CA ASP A 121 -3.90 4.34 -16.21
C ASP A 121 -3.55 2.84 -16.14
N ASP A 122 -4.41 2.04 -16.77
CA ASP A 122 -4.27 0.58 -16.79
C ASP A 122 -3.01 0.11 -17.54
N GLU A 123 -2.56 0.85 -18.56
CA GLU A 123 -1.36 0.51 -19.34
C GLU A 123 -0.10 0.76 -18.49
N LYS A 124 -0.02 1.92 -17.83
CA LYS A 124 1.09 2.23 -16.92
C LYS A 124 1.15 1.25 -15.75
N LEU A 125 0.00 0.85 -15.21
CA LEU A 125 -0.05 -0.17 -14.16
C LEU A 125 0.53 -1.51 -14.65
N LYS A 126 0.21 -1.90 -15.88
CA LYS A 126 0.72 -3.13 -16.49
C LYS A 126 2.23 -3.10 -16.69
N GLU A 127 2.78 -1.96 -17.11
CA GLU A 127 4.23 -1.74 -17.22
C GLU A 127 4.92 -1.85 -15.86
N GLU A 128 4.39 -1.17 -14.84
CA GLU A 128 4.93 -1.20 -13.47
C GLU A 128 4.87 -2.61 -12.87
N ARG A 129 3.79 -3.37 -13.13
CA ARG A 129 3.66 -4.78 -12.76
C ARG A 129 4.71 -5.65 -13.44
N ALA A 130 4.89 -5.50 -14.75
CA ALA A 130 5.91 -6.24 -15.50
C ALA A 130 7.33 -5.92 -14.97
N PHE A 131 7.59 -4.66 -14.60
CA PHE A 131 8.85 -4.24 -14.00
C PHE A 131 9.04 -4.81 -12.59
N ALA A 132 8.00 -4.81 -11.75
CA ALA A 132 8.06 -5.32 -10.39
C ALA A 132 8.31 -6.84 -10.37
N VAL A 133 7.67 -7.61 -11.26
CA VAL A 133 7.93 -9.05 -11.44
C VAL A 133 9.39 -9.29 -11.83
N LYS A 134 9.91 -8.57 -12.83
CA LYS A 134 11.33 -8.68 -13.24
C LYS A 134 12.31 -8.32 -12.12
N THR A 135 11.95 -7.38 -11.26
CA THR A 135 12.78 -6.96 -10.12
C THR A 135 12.78 -8.03 -9.03
N ARG A 136 11.63 -8.63 -8.73
CA ARG A 136 11.49 -9.75 -7.77
C ARG A 136 12.31 -10.98 -8.21
N GLU A 137 12.31 -11.30 -9.50
CA GLU A 137 13.11 -12.41 -10.07
C GLU A 137 14.63 -12.18 -9.99
N LYS A 138 15.09 -10.92 -9.96
CA LYS A 138 16.51 -10.59 -9.81
C LYS A 138 16.93 -10.64 -8.35
N THR A 139 16.08 -10.19 -7.43
CA THR A 139 16.37 -10.22 -5.99
C THR A 139 16.39 -11.65 -5.44
N SER A 140 15.60 -12.57 -5.96
CA SER A 140 15.63 -13.99 -5.58
C SER A 140 16.90 -14.75 -6.03
N LYS A 141 17.68 -14.19 -6.98
CA LYS A 141 18.96 -14.75 -7.42
C LYS A 141 20.18 -14.21 -6.66
N SER A 142 20.01 -13.25 -5.75
CA SER A 142 21.13 -12.65 -5.00
C SER A 142 21.29 -13.16 -3.57
N SER A 143 20.49 -14.12 -3.13
CA SER A 143 20.61 -14.78 -1.81
C SER A 143 21.32 -16.13 -1.87
N GLY A 144 22.15 -16.35 -2.88
CA GLY A 144 23.12 -17.44 -2.94
C GLY A 144 24.55 -16.91 -2.87
N GLY A 145 25.10 -16.81 -1.66
CA GLY A 145 26.55 -16.71 -1.45
C GLY A 145 27.04 -15.40 -0.86
N GLN A 146 27.23 -15.40 0.46
CA GLN A 146 28.43 -14.85 1.09
C GLN A 146 28.78 -15.79 2.24
N SER A 147 29.74 -16.68 1.94
CA SER A 147 30.49 -17.48 2.91
C SER A 147 31.49 -16.62 3.69
#